data_AF-A0A940V6K9-F1
#
_entry.id   AF-A0A940V6K9-F1
#
_cell.length_a   1.000
_cell.length_b   1.000
_cell.length_c   1.000
_cell.angle_alpha   90.00
_cell.angle_beta   90.00
_cell.angle_gamma   90.00
#
_symmetry.space_group_name_H-M   'P 1'
#
loop_
_entity.id
_entity.type
_entity.pdbx_description
1 polymer ?
#
loop_
_entity_poly.entity_id
_entity_poly.type
_entity_poly.pdbx_seq_one_letter_code
_entity_poly.pdbx_strand_id
1 'polypeptide(L)' 'MKQYIMALDQGTTSSRCIIFDKQGKMKSAAQKEFT' A
#
# COMPACT_ATOMS: atom_id res chain seq x y z
N MET A 1 -17.23 7.35 9.11
CA MET A 1 -16.31 6.87 8.05
C MET A 1 -15.32 5.87 8.65
N LYS A 2 -14.96 4.80 7.92
CA LYS A 2 -13.88 3.88 8.35
C LYS A 2 -12.52 4.50 8.02
N GLN A 3 -11.59 4.45 8.96
CA GLN A 3 -10.22 4.94 8.78
C GLN A 3 -9.31 3.76 8.40
N TYR A 4 -8.35 4.03 7.52
CA TYR A 4 -7.38 3.06 7.02
C TYR A 4 -5.97 3.63 7.11
N ILE A 5 -4.98 2.75 7.10
CA ILE A 5 -3.56 3.12 7.02
C ILE A 5 -3.08 2.78 5.61
N MET A 6 -2.42 3.73 4.97
CA MET A 6 -1.72 3.53 3.71
C MET A 6 -0.22 3.39 3.99
N ALA A 7 0.39 2.32 3.50
CA ALA A 7 1.84 2.18 3.45
C ALA A 7 2.29 2.37 2.00
N LEU A 8 3.25 3.27 1.80
CA LEU A 8 3.94 3.47 0.53
C LEU A 8 5.35 2.89 0.65
N ASP A 9 5.69 2.04 -0.30
CA ASP A 9 7.00 1.42 -0.45
C ASP A 9 7.57 1.86 -1.80
N GLN A 10 8.58 2.73 -1.75
CA GLN A 10 9.27 3.27 -2.92
C GLN A 10 10.53 2.44 -3.20
N GLY A 11 10.39 1.47 -4.10
CA GLY A 11 11.51 0.73 -4.65
C GLY A 11 12.24 1.53 -5.73
N THR A 12 13.36 0.99 -6.19
CA THR A 12 14.16 1.59 -7.26
C THR A 12 13.58 1.37 -8.66
N THR A 13 12.77 0.32 -8.85
CA THR A 13 12.16 -0.08 -10.13
C THR A 13 10.62 -0.13 -10.07
N SER A 14 10.05 0.14 -8.90
CA SER A 14 8.60 0.12 -8.72
C SER A 14 8.17 0.87 -7.46
N SER A 15 6.91 1.27 -7.46
CA SER A 15 6.20 1.79 -6.30
C SER A 15 5.14 0.79 -5.91
N ARG A 16 5.01 0.55 -4.61
CA ARG A 16 3.91 -0.23 -4.05
C ARG A 16 3.13 0.61 -3.04
N CYS A 17 1.80 0.43 -3.05
CA CYS A 17 0.88 0.99 -2.09
C CYS A 17 0.04 -0.13 -1.48
N ILE A 18 -0.05 -0.17 -0.16
CA ILE A 18 -0.84 -1.17 0.56
C ILE A 18 -1.77 -0.45 1.54
N ILE A 19 -3.05 -0.86 1.55
CA ILE A 19 -4.05 -0.37 2.50
C ILE A 19 -4.27 -1.42 3.58
N PHE A 20 -4.16 -1.00 4.84
CA PHE A 20 -4.43 -1.80 6.02
C PHE A 20 -5.63 -1.25 6.78
N ASP A 21 -6.41 -2.14 7.40
CA ASP A 21 -7.34 -1.74 8.45
C ASP A 21 -6.63 -1.56 9.82
N LYS A 22 -7.37 -1.12 10.84
CA LYS A 22 -6.81 -0.86 12.18
C LYS A 22 -6.33 -2.11 12.92
N GLN A 23 -6.66 -3.32 12.44
CA GLN A 23 -6.18 -4.59 12.99
C GLN A 23 -4.91 -5.06 12.27
N GLY A 24 -4.37 -4.24 11.35
CA GLY A 24 -3.20 -4.59 10.54
C GLY A 24 -3.52 -5.53 9.39
N LYS A 25 -4.81 -5.82 9.10
CA LYS A 25 -5.17 -6.70 7.99
C LYS A 25 -5.07 -5.95 6.67
N MET A 26 -4.36 -6.54 5.70
CA MET A 26 -4.30 -6.03 4.34
C MET A 26 -5.70 -6.05 3.70
N LYS A 27 -6.11 -4.91 3.14
CA LYS A 27 -7.41 -4.73 2.48
C LYS A 27 -7.29 -4.55 0.98
N SER A 28 -6.22 -3.91 0.53
CA SER A 28 -5.92 -3.70 -0.88
C SER A 28 -4.42 -3.51 -1.07
N ALA A 29 -3.93 -3.82 -2.26
CA ALA A 29 -2.58 -3.51 -2.68
C ALA A 29 -2.59 -3.09 -4.16
N ALA A 30 -1.70 -2.18 -4.51
CA ALA A 30 -1.41 -1.81 -5.89
C ALA A 30 0.10 -1.68 -6.05
N GLN A 31 0.61 -2.04 -7.22
CA GLN A 31 2.00 -1.90 -7.60
C GLN A 31 2.06 -1.26 -8.99
N LYS A 32 3.07 -0.40 -9.19
CA LYS A 32 3.39 0.16 -10.49
C LYS A 32 4.89 0.13 -10.68
N GLU A 33 5.34 -0.64 -11.67
CA GLU A 33 6.71 -0.65 -12.14
C GLU A 33 7.04 0.66 -12.87
N PHE A 34 8.28 1.09 -12.72
CA PHE A 34 8.90 2.12 -13.53
C PHE A 34 10.40 1.82 -13.62
N THR A 35 10.85 1.50 -14.83
CA THR A 35 12.26 1.23 -15.18
C THR A 35 12.81 -0.09 -14.64
#